data_AF-A0A9Q3HAX5-F1
#
_entry.id   AF-A0A9Q3HAX5-F1
#
_cell.length_a   1.000
_cell.length_b   1.000
_cell.length_c   1.000
_cell.angle_alpha   90.00
_cell.angle_beta   90.00
_cell.angle_gamma   90.00
#
_symmetry.space_group_name_H-M   'P 1'
#
loop_
_entity.id
_entity.type
_entity.pdbx_description
1 polymer ?
#
loop_
_entity_poly.entity_id
_entity_poly.type
_entity_poly.pdbx_seq_one_letter_code
_entity_poly.pdbx_strand_id
1 'polypeptide(L)'
;MPKGLQRLPSLQTLISLKLINALNSDSDYDIQEDIISLEMITSQRYINPHRRYPSHYMYTMNDLQTLSSEKFQHLCRTTHESFEKLVSQIQAGKTFQNSSQKKQRNPAIQFAVTLSSLGSNENGAALGKIGMLFGISHGSIVL
;
A
#
# COMPACT_ATOMS: atom_id res chain seq x y z
N MET A 1 -8.84 2.58 -28.80
CA MET A 1 -9.90 2.38 -27.80
C MET A 1 -9.50 1.22 -26.88
N PRO A 2 -8.85 1.43 -25.72
CA PRO A 2 -8.50 0.31 -24.85
C PRO A 2 -9.68 -0.07 -23.97
N LYS A 3 -9.98 -1.37 -23.94
CA LYS A 3 -11.01 -2.02 -23.12
C LYS A 3 -10.74 -1.77 -21.64
N GLY A 4 -11.76 -1.37 -20.89
CA GLY A 4 -11.65 -1.10 -19.46
C GLY A 4 -11.07 -2.30 -18.71
N LEU A 5 -9.96 -2.09 -18.00
CA LEU A 5 -9.45 -3.04 -17.02
C LEU A 5 -10.49 -3.19 -15.91
N GLN A 6 -11.31 -4.24 -16.00
CA GLN A 6 -12.09 -4.69 -14.86
C GLN A 6 -11.10 -5.13 -13.77
N ARG A 7 -11.15 -4.47 -12.62
CA ARG A 7 -10.32 -4.83 -11.47
C ARG A 7 -10.66 -6.25 -11.06
N LEU A 8 -9.69 -7.16 -11.20
CA LEU A 8 -9.82 -8.51 -10.69
C LEU A 8 -10.00 -8.44 -9.16
N PRO A 9 -11.01 -9.14 -8.59
CA PRO A 9 -11.23 -9.16 -7.15
C PRO A 9 -10.02 -9.75 -6.41
N SER A 10 -9.85 -9.39 -5.14
CA SER A 10 -8.76 -9.97 -4.35
C SER A 10 -9.00 -11.48 -4.21
N LEU A 11 -7.94 -12.26 -4.07
CA LEU A 11 -8.05 -13.72 -3.93
C LEU A 11 -8.99 -14.12 -2.78
N GLN A 12 -9.03 -13.33 -1.71
CA GLN A 12 -9.98 -13.52 -0.61
C GLN A 12 -11.43 -13.32 -1.05
N THR A 13 -11.72 -12.30 -1.88
CA THR A 13 -13.08 -12.10 -2.41
C THR A 13 -13.48 -13.22 -3.36
N LEU A 14 -12.54 -13.73 -4.14
CA LEU A 14 -12.76 -14.83 -5.07
C LEU A 14 -13.04 -16.15 -4.31
N ILE A 15 -12.32 -16.38 -3.20
CA ILE A 15 -12.56 -17.47 -2.26
C ILE A 15 -13.93 -17.32 -1.58
N SER A 16 -14.26 -16.13 -1.06
CA SER A 16 -15.56 -15.87 -0.43
C SER A 16 -16.71 -16.04 -1.42
N LEU A 17 -16.57 -15.60 -2.66
CA LEU A 17 -17.59 -15.77 -3.70
C LEU A 17 -17.76 -17.24 -4.12
N LYS A 18 -16.65 -17.98 -4.24
CA LYS A 18 -16.73 -19.43 -4.49
C LYS A 18 -17.39 -20.18 -3.33
N LEU A 19 -17.07 -19.84 -2.08
CA LEU A 19 -17.72 -20.41 -0.90
C LEU A 19 -19.21 -20.08 -0.83
N ILE A 20 -19.60 -18.83 -1.13
CA ILE A 20 -21.02 -18.42 -1.18
C ILE A 20 -21.78 -19.15 -2.28
N ASN A 21 -21.18 -19.31 -3.47
CA ASN A 21 -21.80 -20.08 -4.56
C ASN A 21 -21.87 -21.58 -4.26
N ALA A 22 -20.88 -22.13 -3.56
CA ALA A 22 -20.85 -23.53 -3.14
C ALA A 22 -21.92 -23.84 -2.07
N LEU A 23 -22.15 -22.93 -1.11
CA LEU A 23 -23.21 -23.07 -0.10
C LEU A 23 -24.63 -22.98 -0.68
N ASN A 24 -24.78 -22.44 -1.90
CA ASN A 24 -26.06 -22.35 -2.62
C ASN A 24 -26.28 -23.51 -3.61
N SER A 25 -25.34 -24.45 -3.72
CA SER A 25 -25.42 -25.61 -4.62
C SER A 25 -25.68 -26.86 -3.78
N ASP A 26 -26.82 -27.53 -3.97
CA ASP A 26 -27.25 -28.75 -3.26
C ASP A 26 -26.40 -30.02 -3.56
N SER A 27 -25.20 -29.87 -4.14
CA SER A 27 -24.28 -30.96 -4.46
C SER A 27 -23.11 -30.98 -3.48
N ASP A 28 -23.21 -31.83 -2.46
CA ASP A 28 -22.26 -31.94 -1.34
C ASP A 28 -20.89 -32.55 -1.76
N TYR A 29 -20.82 -33.21 -2.92
CA TYR A 29 -19.62 -33.94 -3.37
C TYR A 29 -18.56 -33.05 -4.04
N ASP A 30 -18.93 -31.93 -4.66
CA ASP A 30 -17.97 -31.05 -5.36
C ASP A 30 -17.27 -30.03 -4.42
N ILE A 31 -17.86 -29.77 -3.25
CA ILE A 31 -17.41 -28.70 -2.34
C ILE A 31 -16.12 -29.09 -1.62
N GLN A 32 -16.02 -30.34 -1.17
CA GLN A 32 -14.84 -30.82 -0.45
C GLN A 32 -13.62 -30.89 -1.36
N GLU A 33 -13.78 -31.35 -2.60
CA GLU A 33 -12.68 -31.46 -3.56
C GLU A 33 -12.16 -30.07 -3.99
N ASP A 34 -13.05 -29.10 -4.18
CA ASP A 34 -12.68 -27.72 -4.48
C ASP A 34 -11.93 -27.04 -3.31
N ILE A 35 -12.34 -27.28 -2.07
CA ILE A 35 -11.66 -26.74 -0.88
C ILE A 35 -10.24 -27.32 -0.76
N ILE A 36 -10.09 -28.64 -0.91
CA ILE A 36 -8.79 -29.32 -0.86
C ILE A 36 -7.87 -28.81 -1.97
N SER A 37 -8.40 -28.64 -3.18
CA SER A 37 -7.67 -28.09 -4.33
C SER A 37 -7.16 -26.67 -4.05
N LEU A 38 -8.00 -25.83 -3.43
CA LEU A 38 -7.65 -24.46 -3.08
C LEU A 38 -6.61 -24.41 -1.94
N GLU A 39 -6.70 -25.28 -0.94
CA GLU A 39 -5.68 -25.42 0.11
C GLU A 39 -4.33 -25.87 -0.46
N MET A 40 -4.34 -26.82 -1.40
CA MET A 40 -3.14 -27.28 -2.11
C MET A 40 -2.48 -26.15 -2.92
N ILE A 41 -3.26 -25.38 -3.68
CA ILE A 41 -2.74 -24.25 -4.46
C ILE A 41 -2.22 -23.13 -3.54
N THR A 42 -2.92 -22.85 -2.43
CA THR A 42 -2.51 -21.77 -1.52
C THR A 42 -1.30 -22.14 -0.65
N SER A 43 -1.16 -23.40 -0.27
CA SER A 43 0.02 -23.92 0.45
C SER A 43 1.28 -23.97 -0.41
N GLN A 44 1.15 -24.17 -1.72
CA GLN A 44 2.27 -24.17 -2.67
C GLN A 44 2.56 -22.80 -3.30
N ARG A 45 1.72 -21.79 -3.04
CA ARG A 45 1.82 -20.47 -3.69
C ARG A 45 3.14 -19.74 -3.40
N TYR A 46 3.78 -20.03 -2.28
CA TYR A 46 5.03 -19.40 -1.91
C TYR A 46 6.06 -20.44 -1.51
N ILE A 47 7.19 -20.46 -2.23
CA ILE A 47 8.35 -21.35 -1.98
C ILE A 47 8.89 -21.15 -0.55
N ASN A 48 8.68 -19.97 0.03
CA ASN A 48 8.98 -19.67 1.43
C ASN A 48 7.72 -19.20 2.15
N PRO A 49 7.52 -19.54 3.44
CA PRO A 49 6.39 -19.03 4.22
C PRO A 49 6.39 -17.50 4.18
N HIS A 50 5.23 -16.91 3.85
CA HIS A 50 5.07 -15.47 3.81
C HIS A 50 5.27 -14.90 5.22
N ARG A 51 6.48 -14.42 5.51
CA ARG A 51 6.78 -13.75 6.77
C ARG A 51 6.01 -12.44 6.79
N ARG A 52 5.01 -12.37 7.67
CA ARG A 52 4.49 -11.07 8.12
C ARG A 52 5.61 -10.42 8.91
N TYR A 53 6.32 -9.50 8.28
CA TYR A 53 7.22 -8.63 9.01
C TYR A 53 6.37 -7.82 10.00
N PRO A 54 6.81 -7.65 11.26
CA PRO A 54 6.12 -6.77 12.19
C PRO A 54 5.93 -5.41 11.53
N SER A 55 4.77 -4.78 11.77
CA SER A 55 4.48 -3.43 11.27
C SER A 55 5.64 -2.53 11.67
N HIS A 56 6.53 -2.22 10.72
CA HIS A 56 7.66 -1.34 10.96
C HIS A 56 7.12 -0.01 11.50
N TYR A 57 7.87 0.67 12.37
CA TYR A 57 7.55 2.03 12.80
C TYR A 57 7.31 2.88 11.55
N MET A 58 6.07 3.36 11.39
CA MET A 58 5.66 4.15 10.24
C MET A 58 5.64 5.60 10.66
N TYR A 59 6.41 6.46 9.97
CA TYR A 59 6.29 7.90 10.19
C TYR A 59 4.83 8.35 10.04
N THR A 60 4.31 8.91 11.13
CA THR A 60 3.06 9.64 11.19
C THR A 60 3.31 11.13 10.96
N MET A 61 2.24 11.90 10.86
CA MET A 61 2.37 13.36 10.71
C MET A 61 3.03 13.98 11.95
N ASN A 62 2.72 13.46 13.13
CA ASN A 62 3.30 13.93 14.38
C ASN A 62 4.81 13.66 14.44
N ASP A 63 5.24 12.51 13.92
CA ASP A 63 6.67 12.18 13.83
C ASP A 63 7.40 13.17 12.90
N LEU A 64 6.82 13.53 11.75
CA LEU A 64 7.40 14.52 10.85
C LEU A 64 7.50 15.92 11.47
N GLN A 65 6.49 16.33 12.24
CA GLN A 65 6.46 17.63 12.91
C GLN A 65 7.42 17.70 14.11
N THR A 66 7.68 16.58 14.78
CA THR A 66 8.60 16.52 15.92
C THR A 66 10.08 16.37 15.52
N LEU A 67 10.37 16.10 14.23
CA LEU A 67 11.74 16.10 13.73
C LEU A 67 12.39 17.47 13.89
N SER A 68 13.68 17.47 14.23
CA SER A 68 14.50 18.68 14.15
C SER A 68 14.58 19.17 12.70
N SER A 69 14.74 20.49 12.51
CA SER A 69 14.80 21.11 11.18
C SER A 69 15.85 20.46 10.27
N GLU A 70 17.02 20.09 10.82
CA GLU A 70 18.09 19.41 10.08
C GLU A 70 17.65 18.02 9.59
N LYS A 71 17.08 17.19 10.48
CA LYS A 71 16.61 15.85 10.11
C LYS A 71 15.48 15.92 9.10
N PHE A 72 14.56 16.88 9.28
CA PHE A 72 13.46 17.09 8.35
C PHE A 72 13.96 17.54 6.98
N GLN A 73 14.91 18.47 6.92
CA GLN A 73 15.53 18.89 5.66
C GLN A 73 16.30 17.73 5.00
N HIS A 74 16.99 16.88 5.76
CA HIS A 74 17.62 15.69 5.17
C HIS A 74 16.61 14.72 4.57
N LEU A 75 15.46 14.54 5.22
CA LEU A 75 14.42 13.62 4.78
C LEU A 75 13.61 14.17 3.59
N CYS A 76 13.11 15.40 3.72
CA CYS A 76 12.15 16.02 2.81
C CYS A 76 12.79 17.05 1.86
N ARG A 77 14.08 17.40 2.05
CA ARG A 77 14.82 18.39 1.22
C ARG A 77 14.18 19.76 1.18
N THR A 78 13.41 20.09 2.20
CA THR A 78 12.70 21.35 2.34
C THR A 78 12.53 21.69 3.81
N THR A 79 12.10 22.92 4.12
CA THR A 79 11.79 23.34 5.49
C THR A 79 10.38 22.90 5.89
N HIS A 80 10.12 22.76 7.20
CA HIS A 80 8.77 22.48 7.71
C HIS A 80 7.73 23.49 7.18
N GLU A 81 8.05 24.78 7.22
CA GLU A 81 7.16 25.84 6.75
C GLU A 81 6.80 25.69 5.26
N SER A 82 7.81 25.48 4.41
CA SER A 82 7.60 25.31 2.97
C SER A 82 6.81 24.03 2.68
N PHE A 83 7.10 22.96 3.42
CA PHE A 83 6.37 21.71 3.32
C PHE A 83 4.90 21.88 3.68
N GLU A 84 4.59 22.47 4.83
CA GLU A 84 3.21 22.69 5.28
C GLU A 84 2.43 23.57 4.31
N LYS A 85 3.07 24.63 3.79
CA LYS A 85 2.49 25.48 2.75
C LYS A 85 2.12 24.69 1.50
N LEU A 86 3.02 23.84 1.00
CA LEU A 86 2.75 23.02 -0.19
C LEU A 86 1.67 21.97 0.07
N VAL A 87 1.68 21.31 1.24
CA VAL A 87 0.64 20.35 1.63
C VAL A 87 -0.73 21.02 1.65
N SER A 88 -0.84 22.23 2.20
CA SER A 88 -2.11 22.97 2.27
C SER A 88 -2.69 23.26 0.87
N GLN A 89 -1.82 23.56 -0.11
CA GLN A 89 -2.22 23.81 -1.49
C GLN A 89 -2.68 22.54 -2.19
N ILE A 90 -1.98 21.43 -1.96
CA ILE A 90 -2.25 20.14 -2.61
C ILE A 90 -3.48 19.46 -2.03
N GLN A 91 -3.70 19.56 -0.72
CA GLN A 91 -4.83 18.93 -0.02
C GLN A 91 -6.21 19.48 -0.48
N ALA A 92 -6.25 20.69 -1.03
CA ALA A 92 -7.44 21.26 -1.64
C ALA A 92 -7.83 20.60 -2.99
N GLY A 93 -6.94 19.77 -3.57
CA GLY A 93 -7.17 19.10 -4.84
C GLY A 93 -8.20 17.97 -4.77
N LYS A 94 -8.99 17.83 -5.84
CA LYS A 94 -10.04 16.79 -5.98
C LYS A 94 -9.50 15.36 -5.76
N THR A 95 -8.23 15.11 -6.08
CA THR A 95 -7.58 13.80 -5.91
C THR A 95 -7.54 13.35 -4.45
N PHE A 96 -7.32 14.28 -3.52
CA PHE A 96 -7.17 14.00 -2.09
C PHE A 96 -8.47 14.14 -1.30
N GLN A 97 -9.51 14.72 -1.92
CA GLN A 97 -10.87 14.82 -1.37
C GLN A 97 -11.79 13.71 -1.85
N ASN A 98 -11.24 12.68 -2.51
CA ASN A 98 -12.04 11.60 -3.08
C ASN A 98 -12.62 10.69 -1.98
N SER A 99 -13.94 10.49 -1.99
CA SER A 99 -14.70 9.60 -1.10
C SER A 99 -14.57 8.11 -1.46
N SER A 100 -13.44 7.70 -2.01
CA SER A 100 -13.14 6.31 -2.37
C SER A 100 -13.23 5.38 -1.16
N GLN A 101 -13.82 4.20 -1.37
CA GLN A 101 -13.91 3.12 -0.36
C GLN A 101 -12.55 2.68 0.18
N LYS A 102 -11.48 2.89 -0.61
CA LYS A 102 -10.10 2.73 -0.13
C LYS A 102 -9.57 4.08 0.32
N LYS A 103 -9.44 4.25 1.65
CA LYS A 103 -8.82 5.44 2.25
C LYS A 103 -7.39 5.58 1.75
N GLN A 104 -7.09 6.69 1.10
CA GLN A 104 -5.72 7.06 0.79
C GLN A 104 -4.99 7.47 2.06
N ARG A 105 -3.67 7.32 2.08
CA ARG A 105 -2.85 7.81 3.18
C ARG A 105 -2.91 9.34 3.24
N ASN A 106 -2.62 9.93 4.40
CA ASN A 106 -2.59 11.39 4.55
C ASN A 106 -1.72 12.04 3.44
N PRO A 107 -2.22 13.09 2.74
CA PRO A 107 -1.49 13.77 1.66
C PRO A 107 -0.10 14.26 2.06
N ALA A 108 0.07 14.72 3.30
CA ALA A 108 1.37 15.14 3.83
C ALA A 108 2.38 13.97 3.82
N ILE A 109 1.96 12.77 4.22
CA ILE A 109 2.84 11.61 4.21
C ILE A 109 3.16 11.16 2.79
N GLN A 110 2.18 11.19 1.89
CA GLN A 110 2.42 10.91 0.47
C GLN A 110 3.45 11.89 -0.11
N PHE A 111 3.32 13.17 0.22
CA PHE A 111 4.24 14.20 -0.22
C PHE A 111 5.65 14.04 0.37
N ALA A 112 5.77 13.71 1.66
CA ALA A 112 7.05 13.41 2.29
C ALA A 112 7.77 12.25 1.60
N VAL A 113 7.05 11.16 1.28
CA VAL A 113 7.59 10.01 0.53
C VAL A 113 8.09 10.45 -0.84
N THR A 114 7.29 11.24 -1.57
CA THR A 114 7.67 11.75 -2.89
C THR A 114 8.94 12.58 -2.82
N LEU A 115 9.06 13.49 -1.86
CA LEU A 115 10.24 14.34 -1.70
C LEU A 115 11.50 13.55 -1.30
N SER A 116 11.36 12.57 -0.39
CA SER A 116 12.46 11.67 -0.04
C SER A 116 12.93 10.83 -1.24
N SER A 117 12.00 10.49 -2.13
CA SER A 117 12.26 9.65 -3.29
C SER A 117 12.87 10.42 -4.47
N LEU A 118 12.39 11.64 -4.77
CA LEU A 118 12.84 12.49 -5.89
C LEU A 118 14.36 12.76 -5.89
N GLY A 119 14.96 12.57 -4.73
CA GLY A 119 16.35 12.81 -4.49
C GLY A 119 17.24 11.60 -4.31
N SER A 120 16.64 10.43 -4.17
CA SER A 120 17.36 9.19 -4.01
C SER A 120 17.73 8.69 -5.40
N ASN A 121 19.00 8.36 -5.62
CA ASN A 121 19.35 7.56 -6.79
C ASN A 121 18.49 6.29 -6.69
N GLU A 122 17.72 5.98 -7.73
CA GLU A 122 16.68 4.93 -7.80
C GLU A 122 17.20 3.49 -7.58
N ASN A 123 18.32 3.35 -6.88
CA ASN A 123 18.82 2.11 -6.35
C ASN A 123 17.81 1.52 -5.36
N GLY A 124 17.52 0.23 -5.52
CA GLY A 124 16.56 -0.50 -4.69
C GLY A 124 16.83 -0.41 -3.18
N ALA A 125 18.09 -0.18 -2.77
CA ALA A 125 18.43 0.05 -1.37
C ALA A 125 17.85 1.37 -0.80
N ALA A 126 17.82 2.44 -1.59
CA ALA A 126 17.28 3.74 -1.18
C ALA A 126 15.75 3.70 -1.12
N LEU A 127 15.11 3.12 -2.13
CA LEU A 127 13.67 2.83 -2.13
C LEU A 127 13.29 1.90 -0.98
N GLY A 128 14.15 0.94 -0.64
CA GLY A 128 13.94 0.04 0.48
C GLY A 128 13.95 0.75 1.83
N LYS A 129 14.86 1.71 2.02
CA LYS A 129 14.90 2.56 3.22
C LYS A 129 13.65 3.44 3.33
N ILE A 130 13.21 4.06 2.23
CA ILE A 130 11.99 4.88 2.20
C ILE A 130 10.76 4.00 2.50
N GLY A 131 10.67 2.82 1.88
CA GLY A 131 9.62 1.85 2.16
C GLY A 131 9.60 1.41 3.62
N MET A 132 10.76 1.23 4.25
CA MET A 132 10.85 0.91 5.68
C MET A 132 10.43 2.07 6.57
N LEU A 133 10.93 3.30 6.32
CA LEU A 133 10.62 4.50 7.11
C LEU A 133 9.12 4.83 7.10
N PHE A 134 8.50 4.74 5.93
CA PHE A 134 7.10 5.07 5.77
C PHE A 134 6.19 3.84 5.86
N GLY A 135 6.72 2.62 6.00
CA GLY A 135 5.93 1.38 5.99
C GLY A 135 5.18 1.12 4.68
N ILE A 136 5.81 1.44 3.55
CA ILE A 136 5.24 1.25 2.20
C ILE A 136 5.93 0.04 1.55
N SER A 137 5.15 -0.87 0.97
CA SER A 137 5.69 -1.98 0.19
C SER A 137 6.43 -1.47 -1.05
N HIS A 138 7.57 -2.07 -1.40
CA HIS A 138 8.42 -1.58 -2.50
C HIS A 138 7.66 -1.40 -3.82
N GLY A 139 6.73 -2.31 -4.16
CA GLY A 139 5.93 -2.21 -5.39
C GLY A 139 4.92 -1.06 -5.43
N SER A 140 4.73 -0.32 -4.33
CA SER A 140 3.87 0.86 -4.27
C SER A 140 4.63 2.17 -4.43
N ILE A 141 5.97 2.13 -4.40
CA ILE A 141 6.83 3.27 -4.69
C ILE A 141 7.20 3.15 -6.17
N VAL A 142 6.33 3.68 -7.03
CA VAL A 142 6.59 3.80 -8.47
C VAL A 142 7.01 5.25 -8.70
N LEU A 143 8.24 5.45 -9.16
CA LEU A 143 8.73 6.74 -9.66
C LEU A 143 8.43 6.85 -11.15
#